data_AF-A0A0T6AYC6-F1
#
_entry.id   AF-A0A0T6AYC6-F1
#
_cell.length_a   1.000
_cell.length_b   1.000
_cell.length_c   1.000
_cell.angle_alpha   90.00
_cell.angle_beta   90.00
_cell.angle_gamma   90.00
#
_symmetry.space_group_name_H-M   'P 1'
#
loop_
_entity.id
_entity.type
_entity.pdbx_description
1 polymer ?
#
loop_
_entity_poly.entity_id
_entity_poly.type
_entity_poly.pdbx_seq_one_letter_code
_entity_poly.pdbx_strand_id
1 'polypeptide(L)'
;MKEKRHKMLESFRTSSEGLLLCTDVMARGIDIPEVDWVIQWDPPSNASAFVHRVGRTARQGHEGSALIMLLESEETYVTFIEKNQKVQLIERNDPCNEEQITKSMETLRKIQLKDRAIMEKATRAFVSHIRAYSKHECSLLLRIKDLSIGAMAVTYGLLQLPKMPEVKNRDVSEFPIIENFDCNSIPYKDKNKESARQLKLKQYQNTGVWPGIKQKNRPKMKSTEPWSKSKQKKEEKKEKRLKRKKGNEAKAACDEPVKKKKRKGKVSQEDIDELSKDIALLKKLKKKKITEE
;
A
#
# COMPACT_ATOMS: atom_id res chain seq x y z
N MET A 1 -12.56 6.57 6.84
CA MET A 1 -12.30 6.35 5.38
C MET A 1 -13.55 5.95 4.60
N LYS A 2 -14.45 5.10 5.12
CA LYS A 2 -15.71 4.74 4.43
C LYS A 2 -16.62 5.95 4.18
N GLU A 3 -16.78 6.81 5.17
CA GLU A 3 -17.64 8.01 5.11
C GLU A 3 -17.22 9.02 4.03
N LYS A 4 -15.91 9.34 3.93
CA LYS A 4 -15.39 10.22 2.87
C LYS A 4 -15.69 9.71 1.45
N ARG A 5 -15.59 8.39 1.24
CA ARG A 5 -15.91 7.76 -0.05
C ARG A 5 -17.40 7.83 -0.35
N HIS A 6 -18.24 7.62 0.66
CA HIS A 6 -19.70 7.73 0.51
C HIS A 6 -20.09 9.16 0.11
N LYS A 7 -19.56 10.18 0.80
CA LYS A 7 -19.80 11.58 0.46
C LYS A 7 -19.36 11.95 -0.95
N MET A 8 -18.21 11.44 -1.42
CA MET A 8 -17.75 11.67 -2.80
C MET A 8 -18.66 11.00 -3.83
N LEU A 9 -19.10 9.77 -3.57
CA LEU A 9 -20.05 9.06 -4.43
C LEU A 9 -21.41 9.76 -4.50
N GLU A 10 -21.90 10.24 -3.37
CA GLU A 10 -23.15 10.98 -3.28
C GLU A 10 -23.05 12.30 -4.04
N SER A 11 -21.95 13.04 -3.87
CA SER A 11 -21.68 14.26 -4.64
C SER A 11 -21.58 14.00 -6.14
N PHE A 12 -21.04 12.85 -6.56
CA PHE A 12 -20.98 12.46 -7.97
C PHE A 12 -22.36 12.11 -8.52
N ARG A 13 -23.21 11.44 -7.73
CA ARG A 13 -24.60 11.10 -8.09
C ARG A 13 -25.49 12.31 -8.31
N THR A 14 -25.28 13.37 -7.55
CA THR A 14 -26.06 14.60 -7.65
C THR A 14 -25.53 15.54 -8.74
N SER A 15 -24.33 15.29 -9.26
CA SER A 15 -23.72 16.14 -10.29
C SER A 15 -24.26 15.75 -11.65
N SER A 16 -24.69 16.73 -12.46
CA SER A 16 -25.08 16.51 -13.86
C SER A 16 -23.88 16.20 -14.75
N GLU A 17 -22.72 16.76 -14.41
CA GLU A 17 -21.47 16.58 -15.12
C GLU A 17 -20.35 16.31 -14.11
N GLY A 18 -19.44 15.39 -14.42
CA GLY A 18 -18.30 15.12 -13.56
C GLY A 18 -17.42 13.98 -14.02
N LEU A 19 -16.20 13.94 -13.49
CA LEU A 19 -15.24 12.86 -13.70
C LEU A 19 -14.93 12.20 -12.36
N LEU A 20 -15.18 10.89 -12.26
CA LEU A 20 -14.83 10.09 -11.09
C LEU A 20 -13.57 9.26 -11.37
N LEU A 21 -12.47 9.59 -10.69
CA LEU A 21 -11.24 8.79 -10.73
C LEU A 21 -11.26 7.70 -9.65
N CYS A 22 -11.20 6.44 -10.06
CA CYS A 22 -11.23 5.31 -9.14
C CYS A 22 -10.32 4.16 -9.57
N THR A 23 -9.93 3.34 -8.59
CA THR A 23 -9.27 2.04 -8.81
C THR A 23 -10.28 0.90 -8.69
N ASP A 24 -9.83 -0.35 -8.87
CA ASP A 24 -10.66 -1.57 -8.82
C ASP A 24 -11.47 -1.77 -7.53
N VAL A 25 -11.18 -1.01 -6.47
CA VAL A 25 -12.00 -0.95 -5.26
C VAL A 25 -13.44 -0.53 -5.56
N MET A 26 -13.66 0.24 -6.64
CA MET A 26 -14.99 0.72 -7.03
C MET A 26 -15.63 -0.11 -8.16
N ALA A 27 -14.92 -1.10 -8.70
CA ALA A 27 -15.40 -1.88 -9.84
C ALA A 27 -16.51 -2.88 -9.49
N ARG A 28 -16.60 -3.32 -8.22
CA ARG A 28 -17.56 -4.35 -7.77
C ARG A 28 -18.37 -3.89 -6.56
N GLY A 29 -19.65 -4.23 -6.57
CA GLY A 29 -20.54 -4.07 -5.39
C GLY A 29 -20.83 -2.62 -4.99
N ILE A 30 -20.37 -1.64 -5.76
CA ILE A 30 -20.73 -0.24 -5.59
C ILE A 30 -21.63 0.14 -6.75
N ASP A 31 -22.82 0.59 -6.40
CA ASP A 31 -23.77 1.11 -7.35
C ASP A 31 -23.35 2.55 -7.71
N ILE A 32 -22.86 2.71 -8.93
CA ILE A 32 -22.50 4.02 -9.49
C ILE A 32 -23.70 4.43 -10.35
N PRO A 33 -24.13 5.71 -10.28
CA PRO A 33 -25.18 6.23 -11.14
C PRO A 33 -24.83 5.98 -12.61
N GLU A 34 -25.82 6.12 -13.48
CA GLU A 34 -25.64 6.01 -14.92
C GLU A 34 -24.50 6.91 -15.38
N VAL A 35 -23.48 6.31 -16.01
CA VAL A 35 -22.32 7.00 -16.57
C VAL A 35 -22.28 6.77 -18.06
N ASP A 36 -22.03 7.82 -18.83
CA ASP A 36 -21.97 7.74 -20.29
C ASP A 36 -20.69 7.02 -20.76
N TRP A 37 -19.59 7.23 -20.03
CA TRP A 37 -18.28 6.74 -20.40
C TRP A 37 -17.56 6.03 -19.25
N VAL A 38 -17.02 4.86 -19.54
CA VAL A 38 -16.04 4.17 -18.70
C VAL A 38 -14.70 4.18 -19.39
N ILE A 39 -13.77 4.98 -18.87
CA ILE A 39 -12.40 5.06 -19.40
C ILE A 39 -11.48 4.23 -18.51
N GLN A 40 -10.82 3.23 -19.10
CA GLN A 40 -9.84 2.38 -18.45
C GLN A 40 -8.44 2.86 -18.84
N TRP A 41 -7.75 3.50 -17.90
CA TRP A 41 -6.40 4.02 -18.14
C TRP A 41 -5.36 2.91 -18.28
N ASP A 42 -5.46 1.89 -17.44
CA ASP A 42 -4.59 0.71 -17.49
C ASP A 42 -5.44 -0.56 -17.64
N PRO A 43 -4.89 -1.62 -18.26
CA PRO A 43 -5.52 -2.93 -18.32
C PRO A 43 -5.95 -3.42 -16.92
N PRO A 44 -7.15 -4.00 -16.76
CA PRO A 44 -7.59 -4.59 -15.50
C PRO A 44 -6.81 -5.84 -15.13
N SER A 45 -6.73 -6.09 -13.81
CA SER A 45 -5.97 -7.20 -13.23
C SER A 45 -6.29 -8.56 -13.86
N ASN A 46 -7.56 -8.80 -14.18
CA ASN A 46 -8.03 -9.99 -14.87
C ASN A 46 -9.17 -9.69 -15.85
N ALA A 47 -9.44 -10.65 -16.72
CA ALA A 47 -10.50 -10.56 -17.73
C ALA A 47 -11.89 -10.33 -17.12
N SER A 48 -12.17 -10.89 -15.93
CA SER A 48 -13.45 -10.65 -15.25
C SER A 48 -13.58 -9.20 -14.75
N ALA A 49 -12.48 -8.59 -14.28
CA ALA A 49 -12.49 -7.21 -13.83
C ALA A 49 -12.78 -6.24 -14.99
N PHE A 50 -12.34 -6.57 -16.22
CA PHE A 50 -12.72 -5.83 -17.42
C PHE A 50 -14.25 -5.71 -17.56
N VAL A 51 -14.96 -6.83 -17.56
CA VAL A 51 -16.43 -6.84 -17.70
C VAL A 51 -17.11 -6.11 -16.55
N HIS A 52 -16.60 -6.22 -15.32
CA HIS A 52 -17.17 -5.49 -14.18
C HIS A 52 -17.00 -3.96 -14.28
N ARG A 53 -15.86 -3.50 -14.81
CA ARG A 53 -15.58 -2.08 -15.08
C ARG A 53 -16.51 -1.55 -16.17
N VAL A 54 -16.58 -2.23 -17.31
CA VAL A 54 -17.45 -1.82 -18.43
C VAL A 54 -18.94 -1.87 -18.02
N GLY A 55 -19.33 -2.86 -17.21
CA GLY A 55 -20.68 -2.95 -16.63
C GLY A 55 -21.03 -1.87 -15.61
N ARG A 56 -20.26 -0.78 -15.50
CA ARG A 56 -20.68 0.46 -14.83
C ARG A 56 -21.52 1.37 -15.74
N THR A 57 -21.32 1.29 -17.06
CA THR A 57 -22.13 2.00 -18.07
C THR A 57 -23.18 1.07 -18.69
N ALA A 58 -24.00 1.59 -19.60
CA ALA A 58 -25.03 0.87 -20.36
C ALA A 58 -25.97 0.03 -19.47
N ARG A 59 -26.49 0.64 -18.40
CA ARG A 59 -27.36 -0.02 -17.41
C ARG A 59 -28.82 0.32 -17.67
N GLN A 60 -29.70 -0.59 -17.28
CA GLN A 60 -31.16 -0.37 -17.28
C GLN A 60 -31.73 0.09 -18.64
N GLY A 61 -31.12 -0.34 -19.75
CA GLY A 61 -31.58 0.00 -21.10
C GLY A 61 -31.03 1.32 -21.65
N HIS A 62 -30.19 2.03 -20.90
CA HIS A 62 -29.46 3.19 -21.39
C HIS A 62 -28.25 2.79 -22.23
N GLU A 63 -27.86 3.66 -23.15
CA GLU A 63 -26.63 3.53 -23.92
C GLU A 63 -25.40 3.88 -23.07
N GLY A 64 -24.24 3.44 -23.53
CA GLY A 64 -23.01 3.61 -22.78
C GLY A 64 -21.80 3.23 -23.60
N SER A 65 -20.70 3.94 -23.38
CA SER A 65 -19.44 3.71 -24.07
C SER A 65 -18.34 3.33 -23.09
N ALA A 66 -17.44 2.47 -23.54
CA ALA A 66 -16.24 2.13 -22.79
C ALA A 66 -15.01 2.17 -23.67
N LEU A 67 -13.94 2.74 -23.13
CA LEU A 67 -12.65 2.87 -23.79
C LEU A 67 -11.56 2.27 -22.90
N ILE A 68 -10.65 1.52 -23.49
CA ILE A 68 -9.44 1.04 -22.83
C ILE A 68 -8.23 1.60 -23.58
N MET A 69 -7.29 2.17 -22.84
CA MET A 69 -6.00 2.59 -23.38
C MET A 69 -5.01 1.45 -23.21
N LEU A 70 -4.36 1.09 -24.30
CA LEU A 70 -3.36 0.03 -24.37
C LEU A 70 -2.11 0.61 -25.03
N LEU A 71 -0.93 0.17 -24.57
CA LEU A 71 0.30 0.43 -25.32
C LEU A 71 0.39 -0.51 -26.52
N GLU A 72 1.20 -0.16 -27.51
CA GLU A 72 1.51 -1.03 -28.66
C GLU A 72 2.01 -2.42 -28.23
N SER A 73 2.82 -2.46 -27.16
CA SER A 73 3.32 -3.72 -26.57
C SER A 73 2.22 -4.58 -25.92
N GLU A 74 1.03 -4.03 -25.73
CA GLU A 74 -0.11 -4.67 -25.05
C GLU A 74 -1.19 -5.14 -26.02
N GLU A 75 -0.97 -5.06 -27.34
CA GLU A 75 -1.93 -5.47 -28.37
C GLU A 75 -2.47 -6.90 -28.15
N THR A 76 -1.60 -7.81 -27.66
CA THR A 76 -2.00 -9.20 -27.34
C THR A 76 -3.14 -9.26 -26.31
N TYR A 77 -3.31 -8.23 -25.48
CA TYR A 77 -4.41 -8.11 -24.52
C TYR A 77 -5.79 -8.13 -25.21
N VAL A 78 -5.90 -7.59 -26.42
CA VAL A 78 -7.14 -7.59 -27.21
C VAL A 78 -7.59 -9.03 -27.48
N THR A 79 -6.68 -9.85 -28.01
CA THR A 79 -6.95 -11.28 -28.27
C THR A 79 -7.25 -12.07 -26.99
N PHE A 80 -6.67 -11.68 -25.86
CA PHE A 80 -6.93 -12.30 -24.56
C PHE A 80 -8.35 -12.02 -24.08
N ILE A 81 -8.84 -10.78 -24.21
CA ILE A 81 -10.21 -10.41 -23.85
C ILE A 81 -11.23 -11.08 -24.78
N GLU A 82 -10.95 -11.11 -26.08
CA GLU A 82 -11.80 -11.79 -27.05
C GLU A 82 -11.97 -13.28 -26.71
N LYS A 83 -10.87 -13.99 -26.44
CA LYS A 83 -10.93 -15.43 -26.10
C LYS A 83 -11.61 -15.71 -24.76
N ASN A 84 -11.35 -14.90 -23.74
CA ASN A 84 -11.80 -15.18 -22.38
C ASN A 84 -13.20 -14.65 -22.05
N GLN A 85 -13.61 -13.53 -22.65
CA GLN A 85 -14.87 -12.86 -22.35
C GLN A 85 -15.77 -12.71 -23.59
N LYS A 86 -15.30 -13.11 -24.77
CA LYS A 86 -16.05 -13.01 -26.04
C LYS A 86 -16.44 -11.57 -26.38
N VAL A 87 -15.59 -10.61 -26.00
CA VAL A 87 -15.78 -9.20 -26.30
C VAL A 87 -14.82 -8.81 -27.42
N GLN A 88 -15.35 -8.27 -28.51
CA GLN A 88 -14.58 -7.69 -29.60
C GLN A 88 -14.29 -6.22 -29.29
N LEU A 89 -13.01 -5.86 -29.28
CA LEU A 89 -12.59 -4.46 -29.13
C LEU A 89 -12.40 -3.85 -30.51
N ILE A 90 -12.89 -2.63 -30.69
CA ILE A 90 -12.73 -1.87 -31.93
C ILE A 90 -11.61 -0.86 -31.70
N GLU A 91 -10.61 -0.90 -32.56
CA GLU A 91 -9.52 0.09 -32.54
C GLU A 91 -10.08 1.48 -32.87
N ARG A 92 -9.64 2.47 -32.10
CA ARG A 92 -10.03 3.86 -32.30
C ARG A 92 -8.75 4.68 -32.44
N ASN A 93 -8.71 5.50 -33.48
CA ASN A 93 -7.57 6.38 -33.73
C ASN A 93 -7.39 7.36 -32.56
N ASP A 94 -6.15 7.56 -32.15
CA ASP A 94 -5.79 8.54 -31.14
C ASP A 94 -5.95 9.97 -31.71
N PRO A 95 -6.83 10.82 -31.14
CA PRO A 95 -6.96 12.20 -31.58
C PRO A 95 -5.85 13.12 -31.04
N CYS A 96 -4.85 12.61 -30.31
CA CYS A 96 -3.88 13.44 -29.62
C CYS A 96 -2.85 14.08 -30.56
N ASN A 97 -2.62 15.39 -30.39
CA ASN A 97 -1.59 16.13 -31.12
C ASN A 97 -0.27 16.12 -30.36
N GLU A 98 0.84 15.76 -31.03
CA GLU A 98 2.19 15.71 -30.43
C GLU A 98 2.60 17.03 -29.74
N GLU A 99 2.19 18.18 -30.30
CA GLU A 99 2.44 19.48 -29.68
C GLU A 99 1.76 19.64 -28.31
N GLN A 100 0.52 19.14 -28.18
CA GLN A 100 -0.24 19.24 -26.94
C GLN A 100 0.37 18.35 -25.85
N ILE A 101 0.86 17.18 -26.24
CA ILE A 101 1.58 16.26 -25.35
C ILE A 101 2.85 16.96 -24.85
N THR A 102 3.65 17.54 -25.74
CA THR A 102 4.89 18.25 -25.38
C THR A 102 4.62 19.42 -24.44
N LYS A 103 3.64 20.26 -24.76
CA LYS A 103 3.19 21.37 -23.88
C LYS A 103 2.77 20.85 -22.50
N SER A 104 2.01 19.76 -22.45
CA SER A 104 1.55 19.15 -21.19
C SER A 104 2.72 18.64 -20.36
N MET A 105 3.67 17.93 -20.97
CA MET A 105 4.89 17.43 -20.31
C MET A 105 5.74 18.56 -19.71
N GLU A 106 5.89 19.66 -20.44
CA GLU A 106 6.59 20.85 -19.93
C GLU A 106 5.87 21.49 -18.75
N THR A 107 4.54 21.62 -18.82
CA THR A 107 3.76 22.20 -17.72
C THR A 107 3.88 21.35 -16.46
N LEU A 108 3.86 20.02 -16.58
CA LEU A 108 4.06 19.10 -15.46
C LEU A 108 5.42 19.28 -14.80
N ARG A 109 6.49 19.43 -15.60
CA ARG A 109 7.83 19.72 -15.08
C ARG A 109 7.92 21.06 -14.36
N LYS A 110 7.34 22.12 -14.95
CA LYS A 110 7.27 23.46 -14.34
C LYS A 110 6.53 23.42 -12.99
N ILE A 111 5.48 22.61 -12.88
CA ILE A 111 4.75 22.42 -11.61
C ILE A 111 5.61 21.69 -10.57
N GLN A 112 6.35 20.65 -10.97
CA GLN A 112 7.23 19.90 -10.05
C GLN A 112 8.43 20.71 -9.56
N LEU A 113 8.97 21.61 -10.39
CA LEU A 113 10.03 22.54 -9.99
C LEU A 113 9.56 23.56 -8.94
N LYS A 114 8.26 23.89 -8.91
CA LYS A 114 7.69 24.86 -7.97
C LYS A 114 7.37 24.27 -6.60
N ASP A 115 6.95 23.00 -6.53
CA ASP A 115 6.54 22.37 -5.27
C ASP A 115 7.11 20.96 -5.11
N ARG A 116 7.95 20.82 -4.08
CA ARG A 116 8.51 19.53 -3.66
C ARG A 116 7.45 18.49 -3.33
N ALA A 117 6.29 18.88 -2.79
CA ALA A 117 5.23 17.92 -2.46
C ALA A 117 4.66 17.25 -3.70
N ILE A 118 4.57 17.97 -4.82
CA ILE A 118 4.09 17.42 -6.09
C ILE A 118 5.16 16.49 -6.66
N MET A 119 6.42 16.88 -6.63
CA MET A 119 7.54 16.05 -7.07
C MET A 119 7.63 14.72 -6.29
N GLU A 120 7.43 14.73 -4.97
CA GLU A 120 7.40 13.52 -4.15
C GLU A 120 6.17 12.65 -4.39
N LYS A 121 5.02 13.27 -4.70
CA LYS A 121 3.82 12.52 -5.11
C LYS A 121 4.00 11.88 -6.49
N ALA A 122 4.61 12.59 -7.44
CA ALA A 122 4.88 12.09 -8.79
C ALA A 122 5.84 10.90 -8.76
N THR A 123 6.97 11.02 -8.06
CA THR A 123 7.91 9.89 -7.86
C THR A 123 7.24 8.70 -7.18
N ARG A 124 6.40 8.93 -6.16
CA ARG A 124 5.64 7.86 -5.52
C ARG A 124 4.60 7.23 -6.46
N ALA A 125 3.92 8.01 -7.28
CA ALA A 125 2.94 7.54 -8.25
C ALA A 125 3.61 6.65 -9.30
N PHE A 126 4.72 7.10 -9.88
CA PHE A 126 5.53 6.32 -10.82
C PHE A 126 6.00 4.98 -10.24
N VAL A 127 6.59 5.00 -9.02
CA VAL A 127 7.01 3.76 -8.35
C VAL A 127 5.83 2.83 -8.09
N SER A 128 4.65 3.39 -7.77
CA SER A 128 3.43 2.61 -7.58
C SER A 128 2.93 2.00 -8.89
N HIS A 129 2.97 2.75 -10.00
CA HIS A 129 2.57 2.29 -11.33
C HIS A 129 3.45 1.10 -11.76
N ILE A 130 4.78 1.27 -11.77
CA ILE A 130 5.69 0.20 -12.20
C ILE A 130 5.54 -1.05 -11.32
N ARG A 131 5.33 -0.88 -10.02
CA ARG A 131 5.10 -2.02 -9.12
C ARG A 131 3.76 -2.69 -9.36
N ALA A 132 2.72 -1.94 -9.72
CA ALA A 132 1.43 -2.50 -10.08
C ALA A 132 1.54 -3.30 -11.37
N TYR A 133 2.21 -2.74 -12.38
CA TYR A 133 2.50 -3.41 -13.65
C TYR A 133 3.32 -4.70 -13.44
N SER A 134 4.37 -4.62 -12.62
CA SER A 134 5.21 -5.77 -12.29
C SER A 134 4.49 -6.90 -11.58
N LYS A 135 3.42 -6.60 -10.84
CA LYS A 135 2.65 -7.56 -10.04
C LYS A 135 1.31 -7.88 -10.67
N HIS A 136 1.09 -7.44 -11.91
CA HIS A 136 -0.15 -7.67 -12.61
C HIS A 136 -0.37 -9.18 -12.81
N GLU A 137 -1.61 -9.65 -12.72
CA GLU A 137 -1.92 -11.08 -12.83
C GLU A 137 -1.60 -11.57 -14.27
N CYS A 138 -1.86 -10.73 -15.27
CA CYS A 138 -1.46 -10.93 -16.67
C CYS A 138 0.02 -10.58 -16.97
N SER A 139 0.98 -10.99 -16.12
CA SER A 139 2.40 -10.66 -16.29
C SER A 139 3.06 -11.22 -17.56
N LEU A 140 2.47 -12.25 -18.16
CA LEU A 140 2.91 -12.85 -19.43
C LEU A 140 2.55 -11.98 -20.63
N LEU A 141 1.41 -11.29 -20.57
CA LEU A 141 0.94 -10.38 -21.62
C LEU A 141 1.55 -8.99 -21.41
N LEU A 142 1.48 -8.50 -20.18
CA LEU A 142 1.96 -7.18 -19.78
C LEU A 142 3.39 -7.30 -19.25
N ARG A 143 4.33 -7.51 -20.18
CA ARG A 143 5.73 -7.71 -19.81
C ARG A 143 6.36 -6.37 -19.48
N ILE A 144 6.87 -6.24 -18.26
CA ILE A 144 7.65 -5.05 -17.84
C ILE A 144 8.81 -4.80 -18.82
N LYS A 145 9.36 -5.85 -19.43
CA LYS A 145 10.52 -5.76 -20.36
C LYS A 145 10.25 -4.86 -21.56
N ASP A 146 9.01 -4.86 -22.05
CA ASP A 146 8.62 -4.12 -23.25
C ASP A 146 8.14 -2.70 -22.91
N LEU A 147 8.03 -2.38 -21.61
CA LEU A 147 7.62 -1.09 -21.13
C LEU A 147 8.80 -0.10 -21.17
N SER A 148 8.63 1.02 -21.88
CA SER A 148 9.56 2.13 -21.93
C SER A 148 9.53 2.94 -20.63
N ILE A 149 10.40 2.58 -19.69
CA ILE A 149 10.48 3.23 -18.37
C ILE A 149 10.92 4.70 -18.52
N GLY A 150 11.75 5.01 -19.52
CA GLY A 150 12.21 6.36 -19.84
C GLY A 150 11.05 7.27 -20.24
N ALA A 151 10.35 6.97 -21.34
CA ALA A 151 9.15 7.70 -21.76
C ALA A 151 8.11 7.80 -20.64
N MET A 152 7.84 6.72 -19.91
CA MET A 152 6.90 6.77 -18.79
C MET A 152 7.36 7.75 -17.69
N ALA A 153 8.65 7.80 -17.36
CA ALA A 153 9.14 8.78 -16.40
C ALA A 153 8.94 10.23 -16.89
N VAL A 154 9.01 10.46 -18.20
CA VAL A 154 8.71 11.76 -18.81
C VAL A 154 7.24 12.12 -18.69
N THR A 155 6.30 11.19 -18.92
CA THR A 155 4.87 11.45 -18.81
C THR A 155 4.44 11.78 -17.37
N TYR A 156 5.09 11.16 -16.38
CA TYR A 156 4.95 11.55 -14.97
C TYR A 156 5.64 12.88 -14.61
N GLY A 157 6.34 13.52 -15.56
CA GLY A 157 7.03 14.80 -15.38
C GLY A 157 8.24 14.73 -14.44
N LEU A 158 8.79 13.53 -14.21
CA LEU A 158 9.84 13.34 -13.20
C LEU A 158 11.08 14.18 -13.53
N LEU A 159 11.65 14.79 -12.48
CA LEU A 159 12.91 15.52 -12.56
C LEU A 159 14.12 14.59 -12.34
N GLN A 160 13.92 13.51 -11.57
CA GLN A 160 14.94 12.51 -11.29
C GLN A 160 14.30 11.13 -11.20
N LEU A 161 15.00 10.14 -11.74
CA LEU A 161 14.58 8.74 -11.66
C LEU A 161 14.76 8.19 -10.23
N PRO A 162 13.74 7.51 -9.68
CA PRO A 162 13.85 6.89 -8.37
C PRO A 162 14.76 5.67 -8.40
N LYS A 163 15.49 5.44 -7.31
CA LYS A 163 16.34 4.25 -7.14
C LYS A 163 15.48 3.02 -6.84
N MET A 164 15.20 2.19 -7.86
CA MET A 164 14.40 0.96 -7.73
C MET A 164 15.01 -0.19 -8.55
N PRO A 165 14.85 -1.46 -8.12
CA PRO A 165 15.45 -2.61 -8.80
C PRO A 165 14.99 -2.77 -10.24
N GLU A 166 13.75 -2.36 -10.55
CA GLU A 166 13.16 -2.46 -11.89
C GLU A 166 13.82 -1.50 -12.90
N VAL A 167 14.46 -0.42 -12.42
CA VAL A 167 15.14 0.60 -13.25
C VAL A 167 16.63 0.29 -13.44
N LYS A 168 17.24 -0.53 -12.56
CA LYS A 168 18.72 -0.58 -12.41
C LYS A 168 19.51 -1.10 -13.62
N ASN A 169 18.88 -1.76 -14.59
CA ASN A 169 19.55 -2.36 -15.76
C ASN A 169 18.69 -2.19 -17.02
N ARG A 170 18.13 -1.00 -17.22
CA ARG A 170 17.20 -0.69 -18.31
C ARG A 170 17.71 0.46 -19.13
N ASP A 171 17.33 0.48 -20.40
CA ASP A 171 17.55 1.63 -21.26
C ASP A 171 16.64 2.77 -20.80
N VAL A 172 17.26 3.89 -20.41
CA VAL A 172 16.55 5.09 -19.95
C VAL A 172 16.90 6.31 -20.82
N SER A 173 17.32 6.05 -22.05
CA SER A 173 17.81 7.05 -23.01
C SER A 173 16.76 8.12 -23.35
N GLU A 174 15.48 7.76 -23.32
CA GLU A 174 14.34 8.66 -23.58
C GLU A 174 14.09 9.66 -22.44
N PHE A 175 14.66 9.43 -21.25
CA PHE A 175 14.51 10.35 -20.14
C PHE A 175 15.53 11.48 -20.28
N PRO A 176 15.10 12.75 -20.46
CA PRO A 176 16.03 13.86 -20.58
C PRO A 176 16.62 14.15 -19.20
N ILE A 177 17.88 13.78 -19.04
CA ILE A 177 18.66 14.03 -17.84
C ILE A 177 18.91 15.53 -17.75
N ILE A 178 18.47 16.15 -16.65
CA ILE A 178 18.85 17.52 -16.33
C ILE A 178 20.20 17.45 -15.64
N GLU A 179 21.26 17.86 -16.34
CA GLU A 179 22.61 17.91 -15.77
C GLU A 179 22.64 18.84 -14.55
N ASN A 180 23.33 18.41 -13.48
CA ASN A 180 23.57 19.17 -12.25
C ASN A 180 22.31 19.62 -11.46
N PHE A 181 21.17 18.96 -11.63
CA PHE A 181 19.97 19.28 -10.85
C PHE A 181 20.04 18.74 -9.40
N ASP A 182 20.27 19.62 -8.43
CA ASP A 182 20.12 19.26 -7.02
C ASP A 182 18.64 19.26 -6.62
N CYS A 183 18.09 18.06 -6.43
CA CYS A 183 16.73 17.86 -5.96
C CYS A 183 16.48 18.53 -4.61
N ASN A 184 17.51 18.72 -3.77
CA ASN A 184 17.32 19.33 -2.45
C ASN A 184 16.96 20.81 -2.51
N SER A 185 17.27 21.50 -3.61
CA SER A 185 16.98 22.93 -3.81
C SER A 185 15.49 23.26 -3.83
N ILE A 186 14.62 22.31 -4.22
CA ILE A 186 13.18 22.56 -4.36
C ILE A 186 12.52 22.65 -2.98
N PRO A 187 11.90 23.79 -2.59
CA PRO A 187 11.18 23.90 -1.32
C PRO A 187 9.77 23.31 -1.40
N TYR A 188 9.19 22.98 -0.24
CA TYR A 188 7.74 22.75 -0.14
C TYR A 188 6.99 24.09 -0.17
N LYS A 189 5.84 24.13 -0.85
CA LYS A 189 4.92 25.27 -0.78
C LYS A 189 4.38 25.49 0.66
N ASP A 190 4.21 24.41 1.41
CA ASP A 190 3.74 24.44 2.80
C ASP A 190 4.89 24.78 3.78
N LYS A 191 4.85 25.98 4.38
CA LYS A 191 5.87 26.46 5.33
C LYS A 191 6.16 25.49 6.49
N ASN A 192 5.11 24.86 7.05
CA ASN A 192 5.24 23.91 8.16
C ASN A 192 5.96 22.62 7.77
N LYS A 193 5.80 22.17 6.52
CA LYS A 193 6.51 20.99 6.03
C LYS A 193 7.96 21.32 5.73
N GLU A 194 8.22 22.53 5.23
CA GLU A 194 9.58 22.99 4.93
C GLU A 194 10.41 23.15 6.20
N SER A 195 9.87 23.78 7.26
CA SER A 195 10.60 23.89 8.54
C SER A 195 10.91 22.52 9.16
N ALA A 196 9.95 21.59 9.11
CA ALA A 196 10.16 20.21 9.57
C ALA A 196 11.22 19.47 8.73
N ARG A 197 11.28 19.73 7.42
CA ARG A 197 12.31 19.17 6.53
C ARG A 197 13.68 19.76 6.84
N GLN A 198 13.80 21.07 6.98
CA GLN A 198 15.06 21.73 7.33
C GLN A 198 15.64 21.20 8.64
N LEU A 199 14.77 20.96 9.64
CA LEU A 199 15.16 20.34 10.90
C LEU A 199 15.70 18.92 10.67
N LYS A 200 15.05 18.11 9.83
CA LYS A 200 15.54 16.77 9.46
C LYS A 200 16.84 16.81 8.67
N LEU A 201 17.00 17.78 7.79
CA LEU A 201 18.19 17.92 6.97
C LEU A 201 19.40 18.31 7.83
N LYS A 202 19.22 19.23 8.78
CA LYS A 202 20.25 19.57 9.80
C LYS A 202 20.62 18.35 10.64
N GLN A 203 19.63 17.58 11.10
CA GLN A 203 19.89 16.33 11.82
C GLN A 203 20.67 15.33 10.96
N TYR A 204 20.33 15.18 9.68
CA TYR A 204 21.04 14.30 8.76
C TYR A 204 22.48 14.76 8.51
N GLN A 205 22.73 16.05 8.32
CA GLN A 205 24.08 16.60 8.17
C GLN A 205 24.95 16.34 9.40
N ASN A 206 24.35 16.43 10.60
CA ASN A 206 25.07 16.21 11.86
C ASN A 206 25.29 14.72 12.19
N THR A 207 24.35 13.84 11.82
CA THR A 207 24.36 12.43 12.26
C THR A 207 24.65 11.41 11.16
N GLY A 208 24.57 11.81 9.89
CA GLY A 208 24.62 10.92 8.72
C GLY A 208 23.39 10.00 8.57
N VAL A 209 22.39 10.08 9.45
CA VAL A 209 21.22 9.19 9.48
C VAL A 209 19.93 9.99 9.31
N TRP A 210 19.09 9.59 8.35
CA TRP A 210 17.85 10.33 8.08
C TRP A 210 16.79 10.07 9.18
N PRO A 211 16.21 11.11 9.80
CA PRO A 211 15.28 10.94 10.92
C PRO A 211 13.97 10.27 10.48
N GLY A 212 13.57 9.21 11.19
CA GLY A 212 12.31 8.49 10.95
C GLY A 212 12.45 7.21 10.11
N ILE A 213 13.61 6.96 9.50
CA ILE A 213 13.98 5.58 9.18
C ILE A 213 14.25 4.92 10.52
N LYS A 214 13.25 4.23 11.08
CA LYS A 214 13.52 3.23 12.11
C LYS A 214 14.57 2.33 11.48
N GLN A 215 15.79 2.30 12.01
CA GLN A 215 16.70 1.20 11.72
C GLN A 215 15.84 -0.03 11.94
N LYS A 216 15.52 -0.74 10.86
CA LYS A 216 14.91 -2.05 10.99
C LYS A 216 16.02 -2.83 11.69
N ASN A 217 15.95 -2.87 13.02
CA ASN A 217 16.41 -4.02 13.77
C ASN A 217 15.60 -5.17 13.19
N ARG A 218 16.01 -5.66 12.02
CA ARG A 218 15.68 -7.00 11.56
C ARG A 218 16.11 -7.83 12.76
N PRO A 219 15.20 -8.44 13.53
CA PRO A 219 15.66 -9.40 14.51
C PRO A 219 16.57 -10.34 13.73
N LYS A 220 17.85 -10.46 14.14
CA LYS A 220 18.79 -11.39 13.52
C LYS A 220 18.00 -12.68 13.30
N MET A 221 17.85 -13.08 12.03
CA MET A 221 17.07 -14.26 11.69
C MET A 221 17.60 -15.37 12.59
N LYS A 222 16.80 -15.82 13.56
CA LYS A 222 17.25 -16.85 14.50
C LYS A 222 17.71 -18.00 13.62
N SER A 223 18.94 -18.49 13.82
CA SER A 223 19.43 -19.60 13.01
C SER A 223 18.40 -20.72 13.09
N THR A 224 18.04 -21.27 11.94
CA THR A 224 17.04 -22.32 11.84
C THR A 224 17.56 -23.48 12.68
N GLU A 225 16.94 -23.73 13.85
CA GLU A 225 17.30 -24.89 14.65
C GLU A 225 16.99 -26.14 13.80
N PRO A 226 17.91 -27.11 13.68
CA PRO A 226 17.64 -28.36 12.98
C PRO A 226 16.35 -29.02 13.52
N TRP A 227 15.52 -29.57 12.63
CA TRP A 227 14.22 -30.18 12.97
C TRP A 227 14.33 -31.12 14.18
N SER A 228 15.40 -31.93 14.24
CA SER A 228 15.68 -32.88 15.33
C SER A 228 15.56 -32.26 16.73
N LYS A 229 16.14 -31.07 16.95
CA LYS A 229 16.10 -30.36 18.23
C LYS A 229 14.70 -29.83 18.56
N SER A 230 13.94 -29.42 17.55
CA SER A 230 12.52 -29.04 17.73
C SER A 230 11.63 -30.24 18.06
N LYS A 231 11.90 -31.42 17.49
CA LYS A 231 11.18 -32.66 17.79
C LYS A 231 11.44 -33.13 19.22
N GLN A 232 12.70 -33.14 19.65
CA GLN A 232 13.11 -33.46 21.03
C GLN A 232 12.46 -32.52 22.05
N LYS A 233 12.49 -31.20 21.83
CA LYS A 233 11.81 -30.22 22.71
C LYS A 233 10.29 -30.46 22.78
N LYS A 234 9.67 -30.96 21.71
CA LYS A 234 8.23 -31.28 21.67
C LYS A 234 7.91 -32.55 22.45
N GLU A 235 8.76 -33.56 22.36
CA GLU A 235 8.68 -34.79 23.15
C GLU A 235 8.92 -34.52 24.65
N GLU A 236 9.95 -33.77 25.02
CA GLU A 236 10.18 -33.35 26.41
C GLU A 236 8.99 -32.58 26.99
N LYS A 237 8.35 -31.71 26.20
CA LYS A 237 7.13 -31.00 26.62
C LYS A 237 5.95 -31.94 26.83
N LYS A 238 5.80 -32.96 25.98
CA LYS A 238 4.77 -34.01 26.16
C LYS A 238 5.06 -34.82 27.41
N GLU A 239 6.30 -35.21 27.64
CA GLU A 239 6.71 -35.99 28.81
C GLU A 239 6.53 -35.21 30.11
N LYS A 240 6.92 -33.92 30.14
CA LYS A 240 6.65 -33.02 31.28
C LYS A 240 5.15 -32.85 31.53
N ARG A 241 4.32 -32.78 30.49
CA ARG A 241 2.85 -32.76 30.63
C ARG A 241 2.31 -34.07 31.21
N LEU A 242 2.82 -35.21 30.74
CA LEU A 242 2.43 -36.54 31.24
C LEU A 242 2.85 -36.71 32.71
N LYS A 243 4.06 -36.30 33.09
CA LYS A 243 4.54 -36.30 34.48
C LYS A 243 3.70 -35.39 35.38
N ARG A 244 3.27 -34.22 34.91
CA ARG A 244 2.34 -33.34 35.63
C ARG A 244 0.96 -33.98 35.77
N LYS A 245 0.47 -34.69 34.75
CA LYS A 245 -0.82 -35.38 34.77
C LYS A 245 -0.81 -36.55 35.75
N LYS A 246 0.20 -37.43 35.67
CA LYS A 246 0.44 -38.52 36.62
C LYS A 246 0.64 -38.01 38.06
N GLY A 247 1.36 -36.89 38.23
CA GLY A 247 1.53 -36.27 39.55
C GLY A 247 0.25 -35.65 40.12
N ASN A 248 -0.68 -35.22 39.27
CA ASN A 248 -2.01 -34.77 39.69
C ASN A 248 -2.95 -35.96 39.96
N GLU A 249 -2.87 -37.03 39.17
CA GLU A 249 -3.64 -38.26 39.34
C GLU A 249 -3.21 -39.02 40.61
N ALA A 250 -1.91 -39.12 40.89
CA ALA A 250 -1.40 -39.70 42.14
C ALA A 250 -1.79 -38.89 43.39
N LYS A 251 -1.94 -37.56 43.25
CA LYS A 251 -2.48 -36.70 44.31
C LYS A 251 -4.00 -36.83 44.48
N ALA A 252 -4.70 -37.35 43.48
CA ALA A 252 -6.14 -37.61 43.53
C ALA A 252 -6.45 -39.05 44.00
N ALA A 253 -5.52 -40.00 43.86
CA ALA A 253 -5.69 -41.39 44.27
C ALA A 253 -5.35 -41.68 45.75
N CYS A 254 -4.54 -40.82 46.39
CA CYS A 254 -4.31 -40.90 47.84
C CYS A 254 -5.37 -40.09 48.59
N ASP A 255 -6.57 -40.66 48.77
CA ASP A 255 -7.58 -40.15 49.70
C ASP A 255 -7.34 -40.74 51.11
N GLU A 256 -6.52 -40.06 51.89
CA GLU A 256 -6.59 -40.02 53.36
C GLU A 256 -6.67 -38.54 53.77
N PRO A 257 -7.37 -38.14 54.85
CA PRO A 257 -7.64 -36.74 55.18
C PRO A 257 -6.40 -36.10 55.80
N VAL A 258 -5.38 -35.85 54.98
CA VAL A 258 -4.19 -35.10 55.36
C VAL A 258 -4.51 -33.61 55.25
N LYS A 259 -4.39 -32.90 56.37
CA LYS A 259 -4.46 -31.44 56.50
C LYS A 259 -3.96 -30.76 55.22
N LYS A 260 -4.88 -30.15 54.46
CA LYS A 260 -4.54 -29.25 53.35
C LYS A 260 -3.56 -28.19 53.89
N LYS A 261 -2.27 -28.33 53.57
CA LYS A 261 -1.35 -27.19 53.55
C LYS A 261 -1.93 -26.21 52.53
N LYS A 262 -2.82 -25.34 52.99
CA LYS A 262 -3.18 -24.09 52.31
C LYS A 262 -1.83 -23.47 51.96
N ARG A 263 -1.53 -23.27 50.67
CA ARG A 263 -0.60 -22.22 50.28
C ARG A 263 -1.22 -20.92 50.80
N LYS A 264 -0.87 -20.53 52.02
CA LYS A 264 -1.10 -19.18 52.55
C LYS A 264 -0.13 -18.28 51.79
N GLY A 265 -0.58 -17.75 50.66
CA GLY A 265 -0.54 -16.31 50.48
C GLY A 265 -1.99 -15.87 50.60
N LYS A 266 -2.43 -15.45 51.80
CA LYS A 266 -3.68 -14.71 51.91
C LYS A 266 -3.36 -13.38 51.25
N VAL A 267 -3.76 -13.20 50.00
CA VAL A 267 -3.77 -11.86 49.39
C VAL A 267 -4.72 -11.05 50.27
N SER A 268 -4.18 -10.03 50.93
CA SER A 268 -4.96 -9.17 51.80
C SER A 268 -5.89 -8.31 50.94
N GLN A 269 -6.98 -7.80 51.53
CA GLN A 269 -7.85 -6.87 50.83
C GLN A 269 -7.07 -5.60 50.40
N GLU A 270 -6.05 -5.24 51.19
CA GLU A 270 -5.13 -4.14 50.91
C GLU A 270 -4.29 -4.39 49.64
N ASP A 271 -3.80 -5.61 49.42
CA ASP A 271 -3.07 -5.97 48.20
C ASP A 271 -3.95 -5.86 46.93
N ILE A 272 -5.24 -6.19 47.07
CA ILE A 272 -6.22 -6.10 45.97
C ILE A 272 -6.52 -4.63 45.66
N ASP A 273 -6.64 -3.81 46.71
CA ASP A 273 -6.91 -2.38 46.58
C ASP A 273 -5.69 -1.64 46.01
N GLU A 274 -4.47 -2.02 46.39
CA GLU A 274 -3.23 -1.48 45.83
C GLU A 274 -3.08 -1.80 44.33
N LEU A 275 -3.34 -3.06 43.94
CA LEU A 275 -3.39 -3.47 42.53
C LEU A 275 -4.44 -2.68 41.73
N SER A 276 -5.58 -2.35 42.35
CA SER A 276 -6.63 -1.56 41.70
C SER A 276 -6.19 -0.12 41.44
N LYS A 277 -5.43 0.49 42.38
CA LYS A 277 -4.86 1.83 42.27
C LYS A 277 -3.78 1.88 41.19
N ASP A 278 -2.92 0.87 41.12
CA ASP A 278 -1.89 0.75 40.09
C ASP A 278 -2.48 0.63 38.69
N ILE A 279 -3.54 -0.17 38.54
CA ILE A 279 -4.27 -0.28 37.27
C ILE A 279 -4.92 1.05 36.89
N ALA A 280 -5.42 1.83 37.86
CA ALA A 280 -6.00 3.15 37.61
C ALA A 280 -4.94 4.18 37.20
N LEU A 281 -3.77 4.18 37.85
CA LEU A 281 -2.63 5.03 37.49
C LEU A 281 -2.13 4.70 36.07
N LEU A 282 -1.96 3.41 35.74
CA LEU A 282 -1.58 2.97 34.39
C LEU A 282 -2.59 3.42 33.33
N LYS A 283 -3.89 3.40 33.63
CA LYS A 283 -4.94 3.91 32.73
C LYS A 283 -4.87 5.43 32.57
N LYS A 284 -4.54 6.19 33.61
CA LYS A 284 -4.33 7.65 33.55
C LYS A 284 -3.06 8.02 32.76
N LEU A 285 -1.99 7.24 32.93
CA LEU A 285 -0.72 7.38 32.19
C LEU A 285 -0.92 7.11 30.69
N LYS A 286 -1.65 6.04 30.34
CA LYS A 286 -2.06 5.76 28.94
C LYS A 286 -2.94 6.85 28.33
N LYS A 287 -3.66 7.62 29.15
CA LYS A 287 -4.47 8.77 28.73
C LYS A 287 -3.72 10.11 28.77
N LYS A 288 -2.41 10.13 29.07
CA LYS A 288 -1.56 11.33 29.19
C LYS A 288 -2.13 12.41 30.14
N LYS A 289 -2.74 11.99 31.26
CA LYS A 289 -3.36 12.89 32.26
C LYS A 289 -2.58 13.04 33.57
N ILE A 290 -1.32 12.61 33.61
CA ILE A 290 -0.45 12.79 34.78
C ILE A 290 0.70 13.67 34.32
N THR A 291 0.79 14.87 34.89
CA THR A 291 1.99 15.72 34.90
C THR A 291 2.87 15.28 36.06
N GLU A 292 4.17 15.16 35.83
CA GLU A 292 5.16 14.81 36.85
C GLU A 292 5.24 15.97 37.86
N GLU A 293 4.92 15.67 39.13
CA GLU A 293 5.45 16.37 40.30
C GLU A 293 6.43 15.42 41.00
#